data_AF-A0A7C2SGE3-F1
#
_entry.id   AF-A0A7C2SGE3-F1
#
_cell.length_a   1.000
_cell.length_b   1.000
_cell.length_c   1.000
_cell.angle_alpha   90.00
_cell.angle_beta   90.00
_cell.angle_gamma   90.00
#
_symmetry.space_group_name_H-M   'P 1'
#
loop_
_entity.id
_entity.type
_entity.pdbx_description
1 polymer ?
#
loop_
_entity_poly.entity_id
_entity_poly.type
_entity_poly.pdbx_seq_one_letter_code
_entity_poly.pdbx_strand_id
1 'polypeptide(L)'
;MAEDSNLSVLSFLESHILPLVPSLAESLKKGIRTLDMGCGRGLVMLRLAELYPKSRFVGMDLSEEAIEFARGEATRRGLSNIEFVVRDASDFDKTAQPESFDFITTFDEIHDQAKPLNVLRGIHRALKPDGVYLMQDINGTSHLHKDIEHPGRHIAANRPDVTKTTVNNLLSNINSFGAN
;
A
#
# COMPACT_ATOMS: atom_id res chain seq x y z
N MET A 1 -6.48 4.11 -13.20
CA MET A 1 -7.00 3.81 -11.85
C MET A 1 -5.87 3.88 -10.83
N ALA A 2 -5.05 2.84 -10.62
CA ALA A 2 -3.92 2.91 -9.66
C ALA A 2 -2.91 4.05 -9.93
N GLU A 3 -2.64 4.38 -11.20
CA GLU A 3 -1.76 5.50 -11.57
C GLU A 3 -2.35 6.88 -11.19
N ASP A 4 -3.65 7.07 -11.44
CA ASP A 4 -4.36 8.32 -11.11
C ASP A 4 -4.51 8.49 -9.59
N SER A 5 -4.72 7.38 -8.88
CA SER A 5 -4.72 7.33 -7.41
C SER A 5 -3.36 7.72 -6.86
N ASN A 6 -2.26 7.20 -7.43
CA ASN A 6 -0.90 7.58 -7.01
C ASN A 6 -0.61 9.09 -7.16
N LEU A 7 -1.08 9.73 -8.23
CA LEU A 7 -0.95 11.18 -8.42
C LEU A 7 -1.78 11.97 -7.38
N SER A 8 -2.98 11.49 -7.09
CA SER A 8 -3.86 12.09 -6.08
C SER A 8 -3.24 11.95 -4.68
N VAL A 9 -2.78 10.75 -4.32
CA VAL A 9 -2.10 10.45 -3.07
C VAL A 9 -0.86 11.31 -2.89
N LEU A 10 -0.03 11.47 -3.93
CA LEU A 10 1.17 12.30 -3.87
C LEU A 10 0.85 13.74 -3.41
N SER A 11 -0.24 14.32 -3.91
CA SER A 11 -0.66 15.68 -3.59
C SER A 11 -1.07 15.84 -2.11
N PHE A 12 -1.56 14.77 -1.50
CA PHE A 12 -2.03 14.75 -0.10
C PHE A 12 -1.10 14.00 0.85
N LEU A 13 0.04 13.50 0.36
CA LEU A 13 0.93 12.60 1.08
C LEU A 13 1.37 13.19 2.42
N GLU A 14 1.99 14.36 2.37
CA GLU A 14 2.55 15.01 3.56
C GLU A 14 1.46 15.61 4.46
N SER A 15 0.40 16.15 3.86
CA SER A 15 -0.62 16.92 4.56
C SER A 15 -1.73 16.07 5.18
N HIS A 16 -2.04 14.91 4.60
CA HIS A 16 -3.17 14.08 5.02
C HIS A 16 -2.77 12.63 5.28
N ILE A 17 -1.93 11.99 4.44
CA ILE A 17 -1.64 10.56 4.57
C ILE A 17 -0.64 10.25 5.68
N LEU A 18 0.52 10.93 5.71
CA LEU A 18 1.53 10.70 6.75
C LEU A 18 0.98 10.94 8.17
N PRO A 19 0.12 11.95 8.41
CA PRO A 19 -0.52 12.14 9.71
C PRO A 19 -1.53 11.05 10.12
N LEU A 20 -2.04 10.22 9.19
CA LEU A 20 -2.98 9.13 9.53
C LEU A 20 -2.31 8.08 10.43
N VAL A 21 -1.02 7.84 10.23
CA VAL A 21 -0.26 6.85 11.01
C VAL A 21 0.58 7.58 12.06
N PRO A 22 0.20 7.52 13.35
CA PRO A 22 0.95 8.18 14.41
C PRO A 22 2.41 7.77 14.39
N SER A 23 3.32 8.74 14.53
CA SER A 23 4.77 8.53 14.53
C SER A 23 5.39 8.01 13.22
N LEU A 24 4.64 7.81 12.13
CA LEU A 24 5.20 7.29 10.87
C LEU A 24 6.30 8.19 10.32
N ALA A 25 6.09 9.50 10.32
CA ALA A 25 7.11 10.46 9.87
C ALA A 25 8.40 10.36 10.69
N GLU A 26 8.32 10.12 12.00
CA GLU A 26 9.48 9.93 12.86
C GLU A 26 10.16 8.58 12.62
N SER A 27 9.39 7.51 12.40
CA SER A 27 9.92 6.20 12.00
C SER A 27 10.65 6.28 10.66
N LEU A 28 10.06 6.96 9.67
CA LEU A 28 10.68 7.20 8.36
C LEU A 28 11.99 8.00 8.48
N LYS A 29 12.04 9.01 9.36
CA LYS A 29 13.27 9.75 9.67
C LYS A 29 14.32 8.89 10.36
N LYS A 30 13.93 7.95 11.22
CA LYS A 30 14.85 7.02 11.89
C LYS A 30 15.40 5.95 10.94
N GLY A 31 14.62 5.61 9.92
CA GLY A 31 14.96 4.60 8.92
C GLY A 31 14.16 3.33 9.17
N ILE A 32 13.22 3.05 8.27
CA ILE A 32 12.41 1.84 8.24
C ILE A 32 12.41 1.24 6.84
N ARG A 33 11.94 -0.01 6.72
CA ARG A 33 11.73 -0.65 5.42
C ARG A 33 10.25 -0.65 5.06
N THR A 34 9.96 -0.18 3.86
CA THR A 34 8.59 0.01 3.38
C THR A 34 8.33 -0.76 2.09
N LEU A 35 7.07 -1.15 1.87
CA LEU A 35 6.57 -1.75 0.63
C LEU A 35 5.33 -1.00 0.16
N ASP A 36 5.29 -0.62 -1.10
CA ASP A 36 4.08 -0.20 -1.79
C ASP A 36 3.68 -1.24 -2.83
N MET A 37 2.51 -1.84 -2.61
CA MET A 37 1.94 -2.91 -3.43
C MET A 37 0.91 -2.30 -4.37
N GLY A 38 1.13 -2.44 -5.68
CA GLY A 38 0.41 -1.67 -6.70
C GLY A 38 0.97 -0.26 -6.84
N CYS A 39 2.31 -0.12 -6.86
CA CYS A 39 2.94 1.20 -6.82
C CYS A 39 2.79 2.01 -8.13
N GLY A 40 2.32 1.39 -9.21
CA GLY A 40 2.28 1.97 -10.55
C GLY A 40 3.63 2.58 -10.94
N ARG A 41 3.61 3.84 -11.35
CA ARG A 41 4.81 4.62 -11.72
C ARG A 41 5.67 5.04 -10.52
N GLY A 42 5.30 4.65 -9.29
CA GLY A 42 6.11 4.79 -8.09
C GLY A 42 6.27 6.21 -7.56
N LEU A 43 5.45 7.17 -8.00
CA LEU A 43 5.64 8.60 -7.69
C LEU A 43 5.60 8.90 -6.19
N VAL A 44 4.72 8.24 -5.44
CA VAL A 44 4.63 8.36 -3.98
C VAL A 44 5.93 7.84 -3.32
N MET A 45 6.39 6.65 -3.73
CA MET A 45 7.60 6.05 -3.18
C MET A 45 8.86 6.85 -3.54
N LEU A 46 8.95 7.38 -4.77
CA LEU A 46 10.04 8.27 -5.18
C LEU A 46 10.09 9.52 -4.28
N ARG A 47 8.94 10.13 -4.00
CA ARG A 47 8.85 11.30 -3.12
C ARG A 47 9.25 10.96 -1.68
N LEU A 48 8.80 9.83 -1.14
CA LEU A 48 9.20 9.40 0.20
C LEU A 48 10.69 9.07 0.27
N ALA A 49 11.25 8.46 -0.77
CA ALA A 49 12.67 8.14 -0.86
C ALA A 49 13.55 9.41 -0.82
N GLU A 50 13.13 10.49 -1.49
CA GLU A 50 13.77 11.80 -1.41
C GLU A 50 13.70 12.41 0.00
N LEU A 51 12.53 12.36 0.63
CA LEU A 51 12.29 12.98 1.94
C LEU A 51 12.99 12.22 3.09
N TYR A 52 13.13 10.90 2.96
CA TYR A 52 13.57 10.01 4.03
C TYR A 52 14.74 9.12 3.60
N PRO A 53 15.94 9.67 3.40
CA PRO A 53 17.11 8.94 2.88
C PRO A 53 17.60 7.79 3.78
N LYS A 54 17.23 7.79 5.06
CA LYS A 54 17.55 6.70 6.00
C LYS A 54 16.63 5.49 5.86
N SER A 55 15.43 5.68 5.29
CA SER A 55 14.49 4.59 5.03
C SER A 55 14.83 3.85 3.74
N ARG A 56 14.24 2.67 3.57
CA ARG A 56 14.33 1.84 2.36
C ARG A 56 12.94 1.61 1.81
N PHE A 57 12.80 1.76 0.51
CA PHE A 57 11.52 1.70 -0.19
C PHE A 57 11.53 0.59 -1.21
N VAL A 58 10.46 -0.18 -1.28
CA VAL A 58 10.23 -1.18 -2.31
C VAL A 58 8.89 -0.86 -2.95
N GLY A 59 8.87 -0.62 -4.25
CA GLY A 59 7.64 -0.55 -5.04
C GLY A 59 7.45 -1.83 -5.84
N MET A 60 6.24 -2.36 -5.84
CA MET A 60 5.90 -3.56 -6.58
C MET A 60 4.64 -3.34 -7.41
N ASP A 61 4.69 -3.74 -8.69
CA ASP A 61 3.55 -3.64 -9.60
C ASP A 61 3.63 -4.73 -10.68
N LEU A 62 2.49 -5.12 -11.25
CA LEU A 62 2.43 -6.10 -12.34
C LEU A 62 2.89 -5.48 -13.68
N SER A 63 2.73 -4.16 -13.85
CA SER A 63 3.05 -3.44 -15.08
C SER A 63 4.56 -3.22 -15.23
N GLU A 64 5.15 -3.92 -16.20
CA GLU A 64 6.56 -3.75 -16.55
C GLU A 64 6.87 -2.33 -17.03
N GLU A 65 5.99 -1.71 -17.82
CA GLU A 65 6.12 -0.33 -18.30
C GLU A 65 6.15 0.67 -17.14
N ALA A 66 5.25 0.52 -16.17
CA ALA A 66 5.18 1.43 -15.03
C ALA A 66 6.44 1.32 -14.14
N ILE A 67 6.94 0.10 -13.94
CA ILE A 67 8.17 -0.16 -13.18
C ILE A 67 9.40 0.34 -13.94
N GLU A 68 9.47 0.21 -15.26
CA GLU A 68 10.56 0.78 -16.06
C GLU A 68 10.62 2.30 -15.92
N PHE A 69 9.46 2.97 -16.00
CA PHE A 69 9.36 4.41 -15.73
C PHE A 69 9.88 4.74 -14.32
N ALA A 70 9.42 4.01 -13.29
CA ALA A 70 9.79 4.27 -11.90
C ALA A 70 11.30 4.10 -11.65
N ARG A 71 11.91 3.07 -12.26
CA ARG A 71 13.38 2.83 -12.21
C ARG A 71 14.16 3.94 -12.92
N GLY A 72 13.66 4.41 -14.07
CA GLY A 72 14.23 5.54 -14.81
C GLY A 72 14.22 6.81 -13.96
N GLU A 73 13.10 7.10 -13.30
CA GLU A 73 12.96 8.25 -12.41
C GLU A 73 13.86 8.15 -11.16
N ALA A 74 13.94 6.97 -10.53
CA ALA A 74 14.86 6.76 -9.40
C ALA A 74 16.31 7.04 -9.80
N THR A 75 16.73 6.55 -10.97
CA THR A 75 18.07 6.78 -11.53
C THR A 75 18.30 8.25 -11.80
N ARG A 76 17.35 8.93 -12.47
CA ARG A 76 17.43 10.35 -12.81
C ARG A 76 17.55 11.24 -11.56
N ARG A 77 16.91 10.85 -10.46
CA ARG A 77 16.94 11.55 -9.16
C ARG A 77 18.11 11.14 -8.27
N GLY A 78 18.90 10.14 -8.66
CA GLY A 78 20.05 9.65 -7.88
C GLY A 78 19.64 8.92 -6.59
N LEU A 79 18.46 8.31 -6.56
CA LEU A 79 17.92 7.63 -5.38
C LEU A 79 18.46 6.20 -5.28
N SER A 80 19.21 5.91 -4.22
CA SER A 80 19.80 4.59 -3.95
C SER A 80 19.06 3.80 -2.85
N ASN A 81 18.06 4.43 -2.23
CA ASN A 81 17.29 3.86 -1.13
C ASN A 81 15.92 3.32 -1.56
N ILE A 82 15.69 3.15 -2.87
CA ILE A 82 14.45 2.64 -3.44
C ILE A 82 14.72 1.57 -4.50
N GLU A 83 13.91 0.52 -4.49
CA GLU A 83 13.90 -0.57 -5.47
C GLU A 83 12.48 -0.73 -6.05
N PHE A 84 12.39 -1.05 -7.34
CA PHE A 84 11.12 -1.34 -8.02
C PHE A 84 11.16 -2.73 -8.65
N VAL A 85 10.11 -3.52 -8.42
CA VAL A 85 10.02 -4.93 -8.82
C VAL A 85 8.74 -5.17 -9.65
N VAL A 86 8.90 -5.78 -10.83
CA VAL A 86 7.77 -6.27 -11.62
C VAL A 86 7.30 -7.59 -11.01
N ARG A 87 6.07 -7.69 -10.52
CA ARG A 87 5.55 -8.89 -9.89
C ARG A 87 4.02 -8.92 -9.81
N ASP A 88 3.45 -10.09 -10.09
CA ASP A 88 2.08 -10.44 -9.73
C ASP A 88 1.97 -10.70 -8.22
N ALA A 89 1.04 -10.01 -7.56
CA ALA A 89 0.78 -10.16 -6.13
C ALA A 89 -0.15 -11.34 -5.80
N SER A 90 -0.77 -12.00 -6.78
CA SER A 90 -1.79 -13.04 -6.56
C SER A 90 -1.29 -14.28 -5.77
N ASP A 91 0.03 -14.46 -5.66
CA ASP A 91 0.70 -15.52 -4.89
C ASP A 91 1.45 -15.01 -3.65
N PHE A 92 1.19 -13.77 -3.22
CA PHE A 92 1.98 -13.10 -2.19
C PHE A 92 1.92 -13.79 -0.82
N ASP A 93 0.87 -14.55 -0.51
CA ASP A 93 0.80 -15.39 0.70
C ASP A 93 1.96 -16.39 0.80
N LYS A 94 2.43 -16.89 -0.34
CA LYS A 94 3.51 -17.88 -0.42
C LYS A 94 4.88 -17.23 -0.53
N THR A 95 4.96 -16.10 -1.22
CA THR A 95 6.23 -15.49 -1.61
C THR A 95 6.68 -14.35 -0.71
N ALA A 96 5.76 -13.79 0.09
CA ALA A 96 6.08 -12.82 1.14
C ALA A 96 7.15 -13.38 2.10
N GLN A 97 8.25 -12.64 2.26
CA GLN A 97 9.21 -12.93 3.32
C GLN A 97 8.64 -12.46 4.66
N PRO A 98 8.62 -13.33 5.69
CA PRO A 98 8.01 -12.97 6.97
C PRO A 98 8.74 -11.81 7.64
N GLU A 99 7.98 -10.89 8.24
CA GLU A 99 8.48 -9.81 9.10
C GLU A 99 9.58 -8.95 8.45
N SER A 100 9.42 -8.69 7.15
CA SER A 100 10.40 -7.99 6.32
C SER A 100 10.16 -6.48 6.22
N PHE A 101 8.95 -6.00 6.52
CA PHE A 101 8.57 -4.59 6.38
C PHE A 101 7.98 -4.01 7.67
N ASP A 102 8.33 -2.75 7.94
CA ASP A 102 7.80 -1.94 9.03
C ASP A 102 6.52 -1.19 8.60
N PHE A 103 6.40 -0.87 7.31
CA PHE A 103 5.26 -0.17 6.75
C PHE A 103 4.90 -0.70 5.37
N ILE A 104 3.63 -1.06 5.15
CA ILE A 104 3.13 -1.51 3.85
C ILE A 104 1.98 -0.60 3.43
N THR A 105 1.93 -0.22 2.16
CA THR A 105 0.83 0.55 1.57
C THR A 105 0.21 -0.19 0.38
N THR A 106 -1.08 0.04 0.20
CA THR A 106 -1.83 -0.25 -1.05
C THR A 106 -2.79 0.90 -1.29
N PHE A 107 -2.74 1.50 -2.47
CA PHE A 107 -3.60 2.62 -2.86
C PHE A 107 -4.46 2.21 -4.06
N ASP A 108 -5.76 1.96 -3.83
CA ASP A 108 -6.72 1.48 -4.83
C ASP A 108 -6.24 0.24 -5.61
N GLU A 109 -5.66 -0.73 -4.89
CA GLU A 109 -5.05 -1.93 -5.49
C GLU A 109 -5.78 -3.23 -5.12
N ILE A 110 -6.30 -3.33 -3.90
CA ILE A 110 -6.77 -4.62 -3.35
C ILE A 110 -8.03 -5.13 -4.07
N HIS A 111 -8.97 -4.24 -4.40
CA HIS A 111 -10.23 -4.61 -5.05
C HIS A 111 -10.05 -5.18 -6.46
N ASP A 112 -8.97 -4.82 -7.15
CA ASP A 112 -8.66 -5.27 -8.52
C ASP A 112 -7.90 -6.60 -8.56
N GLN A 113 -7.44 -7.10 -7.40
CA GLN A 113 -6.66 -8.34 -7.33
C GLN A 113 -7.49 -9.55 -7.73
N ALA A 114 -6.91 -10.44 -8.55
CA ALA A 114 -7.50 -11.73 -8.85
C ALA A 114 -7.66 -12.63 -7.61
N LYS A 115 -6.79 -12.44 -6.60
CA LYS A 115 -6.77 -13.21 -5.35
C LYS A 115 -6.51 -12.29 -4.15
N PRO A 116 -7.45 -11.41 -3.77
CA PRO A 116 -7.22 -10.37 -2.77
C PRO A 116 -6.90 -10.94 -1.38
N LEU A 117 -7.50 -12.08 -1.03
CA LEU A 117 -7.19 -12.80 0.21
C LEU A 117 -5.74 -13.28 0.29
N ASN A 118 -5.16 -13.74 -0.82
CA ASN A 118 -3.77 -14.15 -0.85
C ASN A 118 -2.85 -12.95 -0.64
N VAL A 119 -3.17 -11.82 -1.28
CA VAL A 119 -2.44 -10.56 -1.10
C VAL A 119 -2.47 -10.12 0.36
N LEU A 120 -3.65 -10.05 0.98
CA LEU A 120 -3.80 -9.64 2.38
C LEU A 120 -3.09 -10.60 3.36
N ARG A 121 -3.13 -11.91 3.12
CA ARG A 121 -2.36 -12.89 3.91
C ARG A 121 -0.86 -12.71 3.76
N GLY A 122 -0.40 -12.42 2.55
CA GLY A 122 1.00 -12.09 2.27
C GLY A 122 1.43 -10.81 2.97
N ILE A 123 0.62 -9.75 2.93
CA ILE A 123 0.85 -8.49 3.65
C ILE A 123 0.96 -8.75 5.16
N HIS A 124 0.02 -9.51 5.75
CA HIS A 124 0.08 -9.89 7.15
C HIS A 124 1.38 -10.64 7.49
N ARG A 125 1.79 -11.58 6.63
CA ARG A 125 3.04 -12.33 6.81
C ARG A 125 4.26 -11.42 6.73
N ALA A 126 4.28 -10.52 5.74
CA ALA A 126 5.40 -9.64 5.46
C ALA A 126 5.60 -8.53 6.50
N LEU A 127 4.53 -8.12 7.18
CA LEU A 127 4.61 -7.15 8.28
C LEU A 127 5.37 -7.71 9.48
N LYS A 128 6.28 -6.89 10.01
CA LYS A 128 6.85 -7.08 11.35
C LYS A 128 5.75 -7.04 12.42
N PRO A 129 6.01 -7.56 13.63
CA PRO A 129 5.04 -7.53 14.73
C PRO A 129 4.43 -6.14 15.00
N ASP A 130 5.28 -5.10 15.01
CA ASP A 130 4.89 -3.69 15.22
C ASP A 130 4.71 -2.92 13.90
N GLY A 131 4.65 -3.63 12.78
CA GLY A 131 4.51 -3.03 11.46
C GLY A 131 3.09 -2.51 11.21
N VAL A 132 3.00 -1.52 10.34
CA VAL A 132 1.74 -0.87 9.96
C VAL A 132 1.39 -1.17 8.51
N TYR A 133 0.12 -1.50 8.23
CA TYR A 133 -0.39 -1.62 6.85
C TYR A 133 -1.48 -0.59 6.55
N LEU A 134 -1.19 0.41 5.73
CA LEU A 134 -2.18 1.41 5.33
C LEU A 134 -2.83 1.03 4.00
N MET A 135 -4.14 0.88 4.03
CA MET A 135 -4.97 0.64 2.83
C MET A 135 -5.86 1.84 2.57
N GLN A 136 -5.75 2.39 1.36
CA GLN A 136 -6.74 3.27 0.78
C GLN A 136 -7.46 2.51 -0.32
N ASP A 137 -8.78 2.47 -0.24
CA ASP A 137 -9.62 1.76 -1.21
C ASP A 137 -11.01 2.43 -1.29
N ILE A 138 -11.84 2.01 -2.24
CA ILE A 138 -13.18 2.52 -2.43
C ILE A 138 -14.13 1.94 -1.37
N ASN A 139 -14.86 2.82 -0.70
CA ASN A 139 -16.00 2.57 0.16
C ASN A 139 -17.28 2.45 -0.65
N GLY A 140 -17.43 1.31 -1.34
CA GLY A 140 -18.68 0.92 -1.98
C GLY A 140 -19.45 -0.08 -1.14
N THR A 141 -20.77 -0.02 -1.14
CA THR A 141 -21.61 -1.11 -0.66
C THR A 141 -22.01 -2.04 -1.81
N SER A 142 -22.45 -3.26 -1.50
CA SER A 142 -23.07 -4.14 -2.52
C SER A 142 -24.47 -3.65 -2.94
N HIS A 143 -24.97 -2.57 -2.35
CA HIS A 143 -26.30 -2.04 -2.57
C HIS A 143 -26.19 -0.71 -3.30
N LEU A 144 -26.19 -0.76 -4.63
CA LEU A 144 -25.99 0.40 -5.50
C LEU A 144 -26.78 1.65 -5.03
N HIS A 145 -28.04 1.48 -4.61
CA HIS A 145 -28.89 2.59 -4.15
C HIS A 145 -28.34 3.36 -2.95
N LYS A 146 -27.47 2.76 -2.13
CA LYS A 146 -26.81 3.42 -0.99
C LYS A 146 -25.59 4.23 -1.40
N ASP A 147 -25.07 3.99 -2.59
CA ASP A 147 -23.84 4.60 -3.11
C ASP A 147 -24.13 5.68 -4.17
N ILE A 148 -25.39 5.82 -4.63
CA ILE A 148 -25.80 6.80 -5.66
C ILE A 148 -25.50 8.24 -5.25
N GLU A 149 -25.65 8.59 -3.97
CA GLU A 149 -25.39 9.95 -3.50
C GLU A 149 -23.88 10.27 -3.40
N HIS A 150 -23.04 9.24 -3.31
CA HIS A 150 -21.59 9.36 -3.14
C HIS A 150 -20.85 8.28 -3.96
N PRO A 151 -20.95 8.31 -5.30
CA PRO A 151 -20.33 7.30 -6.14
C PRO A 151 -18.82 7.32 -5.94
N GLY A 152 -18.24 6.18 -5.52
CA GLY A 152 -16.80 6.06 -5.32
C GLY A 152 -16.26 6.78 -4.07
N ARG A 153 -17.02 6.84 -2.98
CA ARG A 153 -16.50 7.33 -1.69
C ARG A 153 -15.21 6.57 -1.37
N HIS A 154 -14.10 7.24 -1.06
CA HIS A 154 -12.86 6.55 -0.70
C HIS A 154 -12.81 6.31 0.82
N ILE A 155 -12.47 5.09 1.26
CA ILE A 155 -12.03 4.80 2.63
C ILE A 155 -10.50 4.86 2.64
N ALA A 156 -9.95 5.78 3.43
CA ALA A 156 -8.69 5.49 4.09
C ALA A 156 -9.05 4.68 5.34
N ALA A 157 -8.56 3.45 5.47
CA ALA A 157 -8.74 2.68 6.69
C ALA A 157 -7.86 3.29 7.81
N ASN A 158 -8.28 4.45 8.33
CA ASN A 158 -7.62 5.12 9.43
C ASN A 158 -8.25 4.68 10.74
N ARG A 159 -7.77 3.56 11.29
CA ARG A 159 -7.93 3.27 12.71
C ARG A 159 -6.57 3.49 13.37
N PRO A 160 -6.46 4.22 14.50
CA PRO A 160 -5.17 4.43 15.18
C PRO A 160 -4.43 3.14 15.60
N ASP A 161 -4.99 1.96 15.33
CA ASP A 161 -4.51 0.62 15.67
C ASP A 161 -4.21 -0.25 14.42
N VAL A 162 -3.68 0.34 13.33
CA VAL A 162 -3.38 -0.39 12.08
C VAL A 162 -2.14 -1.31 12.20
N THR A 163 -2.17 -2.26 13.13
CA THR A 163 -1.20 -3.35 13.28
C THR A 163 -1.73 -4.62 12.59
N LYS A 164 -1.02 -5.77 12.70
CA LYS A 164 -1.52 -7.10 12.27
C LYS A 164 -2.99 -7.35 12.67
N THR A 165 -3.45 -6.76 13.78
CA THR A 165 -4.85 -6.79 14.25
C THR A 165 -5.87 -6.25 13.24
N THR A 166 -5.57 -5.16 12.51
CA THR A 166 -6.48 -4.60 11.50
C THR A 166 -6.56 -5.47 10.25
N VAL A 167 -5.42 -6.05 9.83
CA VAL A 167 -5.42 -7.06 8.75
C VAL A 167 -6.21 -8.30 9.16
N ASN A 168 -6.07 -8.76 10.41
CA ASN A 168 -6.85 -9.89 10.93
C ASN A 168 -8.36 -9.60 10.96
N ASN A 169 -8.77 -8.38 11.31
CA ASN A 169 -10.16 -7.95 11.24
C ASN A 169 -10.68 -7.94 9.79
N LEU A 170 -9.90 -7.41 8.84
CA LEU A 170 -10.22 -7.47 7.41
C LEU A 170 -10.35 -8.92 6.92
N LEU A 171 -9.40 -9.79 7.25
CA LEU A 171 -9.44 -11.21 6.91
C LEU A 171 -10.64 -11.92 7.54
N SER A 172 -11.00 -11.59 8.78
CA SER A 172 -12.18 -12.16 9.45
C SER A 172 -13.49 -11.73 8.79
N ASN A 173 -13.60 -10.46 8.38
CA ASN A 173 -14.76 -9.93 7.67
C ASN A 173 -14.88 -10.56 6.29
N ILE A 174 -13.78 -10.69 5.53
CA ILE A 174 -13.82 -11.32 4.20
C ILE A 174 -14.22 -12.81 4.30
N ASN A 175 -13.72 -13.55 5.30
CA ASN A 175 -14.14 -14.94 5.51
C ASN A 175 -15.64 -15.05 5.90
N SER A 176 -16.22 -14.03 6.55
CA SER A 176 -17.66 -14.02 6.88
C SER A 176 -18.57 -13.74 5.68
N PHE A 177 -18.06 -13.14 4.61
CA PHE A 177 -18.81 -12.93 3.34
C PHE A 177 -18.80 -14.16 2.43
N GLY A 178 -17.89 -15.13 2.64
CA GLY A 178 -17.83 -16.37 1.87
C GLY A 178 -18.65 -17.53 2.44
N ALA A 179 -19.46 -17.30 3.48
CA ALA A 179 -20.18 -18.33 4.23
C ALA A 179 -21.72 -18.27 4.12
N ASN A 180 -22.27 -17.49 3.18
CA ASN A 180 -23.71 -17.48 2.86
C ASN A 180 -23.96 -17.72 1.38
#